data_AF-A0A662H9B0-F1
#
_entry.id   AF-A0A662H9B0-F1
#
_cell.length_a   1.000
_cell.length_b   1.000
_cell.length_c   1.000
_cell.angle_alpha   90.00
_cell.angle_beta   90.00
_cell.angle_gamma   90.00
#
_symmetry.space_group_name_H-M   'P 1'
#
loop_
_entity.id
_entity.type
_entity.pdbx_description
1 polymer ?
#
loop_
_entity_poly.entity_id
_entity_poly.type
_entity_poly.pdbx_seq_one_letter_code
_entity_poly.pdbx_strand_id
1 'polypeptide(L)' 'RSRVIRHRPRFDRWALEFNMINLDPSVLRMDTLRKMLEDAGKWCGLGDYRPEYGLFRVTKFEKT' A
#
# COMPACT_ATOMS: atom_id res chain seq x y z
N ARG A 1 -10.04 19.69 -23.99
CA ARG A 1 -10.02 19.96 -22.53
C ARG A 1 -8.58 19.92 -22.06
N SER A 2 -8.01 21.07 -21.72
CA SER A 2 -6.64 21.24 -21.23
C SER A 2 -6.44 20.46 -19.93
N ARG A 3 -5.41 19.60 -19.84
CA ARG A 3 -5.02 18.95 -18.57
C ARG A 3 -4.52 20.04 -17.61
N VAL A 4 -5.29 20.33 -16.56
CA VAL A 4 -4.78 21.15 -15.46
C VAL A 4 -3.58 20.41 -14.85
N ILE A 5 -2.39 20.99 -14.96
CA ILE A 5 -1.18 20.49 -14.31
C ILE A 5 -1.40 20.72 -12.81
N ARG A 6 -1.75 19.65 -12.09
CA ARG A 6 -1.90 19.73 -10.64
C ARG A 6 -0.53 19.58 -9.99
N HIS A 7 -0.08 20.62 -9.29
CA HIS A 7 0.98 20.46 -8.29
C HIS A 7 0.40 19.65 -7.13
N ARG A 8 1.09 18.57 -6.75
CA ARG A 8 0.67 17.71 -5.64
C ARG A 8 1.75 17.74 -4.57
N PRO A 9 1.39 17.75 -3.28
CA PRO A 9 2.34 17.55 -2.20
C PRO A 9 3.10 16.24 -2.42
N ARG A 10 4.43 16.31 -2.32
CA ARG A 10 5.31 15.15 -2.34
C ARG A 10 5.86 14.98 -0.94
N PHE A 11 5.72 13.77 -0.40
CA PHE A 11 6.31 13.41 0.88
C PHE A 11 7.54 12.53 0.62
N ASP A 12 8.74 13.08 0.84
CA ASP A 12 9.98 12.32 0.64
C ASP A 12 10.20 11.26 1.74
N ARG A 13 9.62 11.48 2.92
CA ARG A 13 9.59 10.51 4.01
C ARG A 13 8.18 10.41 4.54
N TRP A 14 7.64 9.20 4.60
CA TRP A 14 6.31 8.94 5.09
C TRP A 14 6.25 7.54 5.72
N ALA A 15 5.27 7.34 6.59
CA ALA A 15 4.95 6.05 7.21
C ALA A 15 3.43 6.01 7.46
N LEU A 16 2.87 4.81 7.54
CA LEU A 16 1.46 4.58 7.82
C LEU A 16 1.32 3.37 8.75
N GLU A 17 0.38 3.46 9.67
CA GLU A 17 -0.09 2.36 10.49
C GLU A 17 -1.60 2.22 10.29
N PHE A 18 -2.06 0.99 10.07
CA PHE A 18 -3.46 0.71 9.79
C PHE A 18 -3.82 -0.71 10.21
N ASN A 19 -5.11 -0.92 10.50
CA ASN A 19 -5.67 -2.22 10.79
C ASN A 19 -6.35 -2.77 9.52
N MET A 20 -6.10 -4.04 9.21
CA MET A 20 -6.85 -4.76 8.19
C MET A 20 -7.74 -5.81 8.80
N ILE A 21 -8.99 -5.83 8.34
CA ILE A 21 -9.97 -6.83 8.72
C ILE A 21 -10.05 -7.85 7.60
N ASN A 22 -9.61 -9.08 7.89
CA ASN A 22 -9.83 -10.18 6.97
C ASN A 22 -11.23 -10.76 7.19
N LEU A 23 -12.12 -10.53 6.23
CA LEU A 23 -13.51 -10.97 6.29
C LEU A 23 -13.67 -12.48 6.03
N ASP A 24 -12.72 -13.12 5.34
CA ASP A 24 -12.75 -14.56 5.06
C ASP A 24 -11.38 -15.22 5.35
N PRO A 25 -11.15 -15.62 6.61
CA PRO A 25 -9.91 -16.30 7.01
C PRO A 25 -9.72 -17.69 6.38
N SER A 26 -10.77 -18.30 5.84
CA SER A 26 -10.70 -19.63 5.23
C SER A 26 -10.05 -19.57 3.85
N VAL A 27 -10.29 -18.47 3.12
CA VAL A 27 -9.75 -18.22 1.79
C VAL A 27 -8.42 -17.48 1.87
N LEU A 28 -8.32 -16.46 2.74
CA LEU A 28 -7.12 -15.64 2.85
C LEU A 28 -6.32 -15.98 4.12
N ARG A 29 -5.24 -16.73 3.93
CA ARG A 29 -4.26 -17.00 5.00
C ARG A 29 -3.45 -15.75 5.32
N MET A 30 -3.02 -15.63 6.57
CA MET A 30 -2.23 -14.48 7.05
C MET A 30 -0.90 -14.32 6.29
N ASP A 31 -0.22 -15.42 5.96
CA ASP A 31 1.03 -15.37 5.18
C ASP A 31 0.80 -14.81 3.78
N THR A 32 -0.32 -15.18 3.15
CA THR A 32 -0.72 -14.65 1.85
C THR A 32 -1.00 -13.16 1.94
N LEU A 33 -1.70 -12.71 2.99
CA LEU A 33 -2.02 -11.30 3.21
C LEU A 33 -0.75 -10.46 3.42
N ARG A 34 0.20 -10.97 4.22
CA ARG A 34 1.51 -10.35 4.39
C ARG A 34 2.25 -10.24 3.06
N LYS A 35 2.32 -11.33 2.29
CA LYS A 35 3.00 -11.34 1.00
C LYS A 35 2.35 -10.36 0.01
N MET A 36 1.02 -10.29 -0.03
CA MET A 36 0.29 -9.31 -0.83
C MET A 36 0.69 -7.87 -0.50
N LEU A 37 0.86 -7.53 0.78
CA LEU A 37 1.35 -6.20 1.18
C LEU A 37 2.78 -5.94 0.72
N GLU A 38 3.68 -6.91 0.89
CA GLU A 38 5.08 -6.78 0.50
C GLU A 38 5.20 -6.61 -1.03
N ASP A 39 4.47 -7.40 -1.80
CA ASP A 39 4.43 -7.32 -3.25
C ASP A 39 3.79 -6.00 -3.72
N ALA A 40 2.68 -5.58 -3.10
CA ALA A 40 2.06 -4.30 -3.40
C ALA A 40 3.00 -3.12 -3.14
N GLY A 41 3.72 -3.12 -2.02
CA GLY A 41 4.67 -2.07 -1.68
C GLY A 41 5.86 -1.99 -2.64
N LYS A 42 6.27 -3.13 -3.21
CA LYS A 42 7.39 -3.22 -4.17
C LYS A 42 7.00 -2.86 -5.60
N TRP A 43 5.79 -3.23 -6.04
CA TRP A 43 5.43 -3.18 -7.46
C TRP A 43 4.28 -2.24 -7.80
N CYS A 44 3.41 -1.90 -6.84
CA CYS A 44 2.23 -1.07 -7.09
C CYS A 44 2.30 0.28 -6.37
N GLY A 45 2.83 0.31 -5.14
CA GLY A 45 2.83 1.48 -4.28
C GLY A 45 1.42 1.93 -3.85
N LEU A 46 1.35 3.08 -3.19
CA LEU A 46 0.11 3.76 -2.82
C LEU A 46 -0.12 4.99 -3.70
N GLY A 47 -1.35 5.17 -4.16
CA GLY A 47 -1.75 6.32 -4.97
C GLY A 47 -2.25 5.87 -6.33
N ASP A 48 -3.52 6.20 -6.60
CA ASP A 48 -4.22 5.69 -7.76
C ASP A 48 -3.57 6.15 -9.08
N TYR A 49 -3.48 5.24 -10.06
CA TYR A 49 -2.87 5.45 -11.38
C TYR A 49 -1.40 5.90 -11.37
N ARG A 50 -0.60 5.57 -10.34
CA ARG A 50 0.82 5.94 -10.22
C ARG A 50 1.70 4.79 -9.68
N PRO A 51 1.91 3.73 -10.48
CA PRO A 51 2.65 2.53 -10.03
C PRO A 51 4.11 2.79 -9.61
N GLU A 52 4.73 3.88 -10.07
CA GLU A 52 6.11 4.24 -9.71
C GLU A 52 6.24 5.07 -8.43
N TYR A 53 5.11 5.47 -7.81
CA TYR A 53 5.10 6.36 -6.65
C TYR A 53 4.44 5.69 -5.44
N GLY A 54 4.79 6.17 -4.24
CA GLY A 54 4.25 5.64 -3.01
C GLY A 54 4.66 4.19 -2.73
N LEU A 55 5.78 3.73 -3.30
CA LEU A 55 6.40 2.46 -2.93
C LEU A 55 6.70 2.46 -1.43
N PHE A 56 6.50 1.31 -0.80
CA PHE A 56 6.66 1.17 0.64
C PHE A 56 7.24 -0.19 1.00
N ARG A 57 7.78 -0.27 2.22
CA ARG A 57 8.25 -1.52 2.81
C ARG A 57 7.47 -1.75 4.10
N VAL A 58 6.95 -2.96 4.26
CA VAL A 58 6.31 -3.38 5.51
C VAL A 58 7.38 -3.45 6.60
N THR A 59 7.26 -2.60 7.62
CA THR A 59 8.20 -2.55 8.76
C THR A 59 7.73 -3.39 9.93
N LYS A 60 6.41 -3.55 10.09
CA LYS A 60 5.77 -4.26 11.19
C LYS A 60 4.45 -4.86 10.70
N PHE A 61 4.18 -6.11 11.07
CA PHE A 61 2.93 -6.81 10.77
C PHE A 61 2.57 -7.69 11.95
N GLU A 62 1.50 -7.34 12.66
CA GLU A 62 1.04 -8.05 13.85
C GLU A 62 -0.42 -8.45 13.68
N LYS A 63 -0.77 -9.64 14.15
CA LYS A 63 -2.15 -10.08 14.26
C LYS A 63 -2.65 -9.65 15.63
N THR A 64 -3.61 -8.74 15.66
CA THR A 64 -4.38 -8.40 16.86
C THR A 64 -5.56 -9.35 17.01
#